data_AF-A0A7Y0L098-F1
#
_entry.id   AF-A0A7Y0L098-F1
#
_cell.length_a   1.000
_cell.length_b   1.000
_cell.length_c   1.000
_cell.angle_alpha   90.00
_cell.angle_beta   90.00
_cell.angle_gamma   90.00
#
_symmetry.space_group_name_H-M   'P 1'
#
loop_
_entity.id
_entity.type
_entity.pdbx_description
1 polymer ?
#
loop_
_entity_poly.entity_id
_entity_poly.type
_entity_poly.pdbx_seq_one_letter_code
_entity_poly.pdbx_strand_id
1 'polypeptide(L)'
;MTWTLMFASLYLAELPDKTSLATLALLRRHNPLWVWMGAGLALVAQTVIAVGAGRLLALVPRNLLNWIETLLFLAFAVWLWRSAGKPDEAPEDQTVKGRGSTVGRIFLFVFAAEFLDLTQMATIAFSAHHPQQSLAIGVMAAVALLSANATVIGFGRVILRYIPGSWIERGAALLFGAIGVAIGLGQLGVGL
;
A
#
# COMPACT_ATOMS: atom_id res chain seq x y z
N MET A 1 12.63 -8.03 -21.91
CA MET A 1 12.69 -8.29 -20.45
C MET A 1 12.30 -9.74 -20.23
N THR A 2 13.05 -10.55 -19.48
CA THR A 2 12.59 -11.90 -19.11
C THR A 2 11.55 -11.77 -18.00
N TRP A 3 10.51 -12.63 -18.03
CA TRP A 3 9.44 -12.66 -17.04
C TRP A 3 9.97 -12.70 -15.59
N THR A 4 11.03 -13.46 -15.35
CA THR A 4 11.69 -13.55 -14.04
C THR A 4 12.22 -12.21 -13.54
N LEU A 5 12.80 -11.39 -14.41
CA LEU A 5 13.31 -10.07 -14.03
C LEU A 5 12.17 -9.13 -13.67
N MET A 6 11.07 -9.13 -14.43
CA MET A 6 9.89 -8.33 -14.10
C MET A 6 9.32 -8.73 -12.74
N PHE A 7 9.12 -10.03 -12.51
CA PHE A 7 8.64 -10.53 -11.21
C PHE A 7 9.58 -10.10 -10.09
N ALA A 8 10.89 -10.34 -10.23
CA ALA A 8 11.87 -10.01 -9.20
C ALA A 8 11.93 -8.50 -8.93
N SER A 9 11.87 -7.66 -9.96
CA SER A 9 11.87 -6.21 -9.81
C SER A 9 10.64 -5.71 -9.04
N LEU A 10 9.44 -6.16 -9.40
CA LEU A 10 8.21 -5.74 -8.71
C LEU A 10 8.16 -6.30 -7.28
N TYR A 11 8.53 -7.56 -7.11
CA TYR A 11 8.56 -8.21 -5.80
C TYR A 11 9.55 -7.52 -4.85
N LEU A 12 10.78 -7.27 -5.30
CA LEU A 12 11.81 -6.64 -4.49
C LEU A 12 11.54 -5.15 -4.24
N ALA A 13 10.86 -4.46 -5.18
CA ALA A 13 10.44 -3.07 -4.98
C ALA A 13 9.41 -2.93 -3.85
N GLU A 14 8.50 -3.89 -3.72
CA GLU A 14 7.42 -3.85 -2.72
C GLU A 14 7.89 -4.17 -1.29
N LEU A 15 8.88 -5.07 -1.12
CA LEU A 15 9.32 -5.53 0.20
C LEU A 15 9.85 -4.44 1.15
N PRO A 16 10.70 -3.49 0.72
CA PRO A 16 11.18 -2.42 1.58
C PRO A 16 10.24 -1.21 1.64
N ASP A 17 9.09 -1.26 0.96
CA ASP A 17 8.27 -0.07 0.70
C ASP A 17 7.35 0.35 1.87
N LYS A 18 6.79 1.55 1.78
CA LYS A 18 5.82 2.15 2.71
C LYS A 18 4.65 1.21 3.03
N THR A 19 4.17 0.45 2.05
CA THR A 19 3.13 -0.57 2.21
C THR A 19 3.53 -1.67 3.16
N SER A 20 4.81 -2.05 3.19
CA SER A 20 5.29 -3.11 4.05
C SER A 20 5.22 -2.68 5.52
N LEU A 21 5.59 -1.45 5.84
CA LEU A 21 5.45 -0.88 7.18
C LEU A 21 3.98 -0.68 7.57
N ALA A 22 3.12 -0.22 6.66
CA ALA A 22 1.68 -0.17 6.90
C ALA A 22 1.08 -1.56 7.16
N THR A 23 1.49 -2.57 6.40
CA THR A 23 1.03 -3.94 6.55
C THR A 23 1.42 -4.50 7.91
N LEU A 24 2.65 -4.25 8.38
CA LEU A 24 3.09 -4.62 9.72
C LEU A 24 2.30 -3.91 10.83
N ALA A 25 1.98 -2.63 10.64
CA ALA A 25 1.14 -1.87 11.57
C ALA A 25 -0.29 -2.44 11.65
N LEU A 26 -0.89 -2.77 10.50
CA LEU A 26 -2.22 -3.38 10.43
C LEU A 26 -2.25 -4.80 11.02
N LEU A 27 -1.16 -5.57 10.86
CA LEU A 27 -1.02 -6.94 11.34
C LEU A 27 -1.08 -7.06 12.87
N ARG A 28 -0.79 -5.98 13.60
CA ARG A 28 -0.92 -5.94 15.07
C ARG A 28 -2.37 -6.00 15.52
N ARG A 29 -3.25 -5.35 14.76
CA ARG A 29 -4.63 -5.05 15.17
C ARG A 29 -5.64 -5.95 14.49
N HIS A 30 -5.26 -6.54 13.36
CA HIS A 30 -6.17 -7.26 12.48
C HIS A 30 -5.62 -8.65 12.20
N ASN A 31 -6.53 -9.60 11.99
CA ASN A 31 -6.11 -10.96 11.64
C ASN A 31 -5.28 -10.92 10.35
N PRO A 32 -4.13 -11.62 10.31
CA PRO A 32 -3.26 -11.66 9.13
C PRO A 32 -3.97 -12.00 7.82
N LEU A 33 -4.99 -12.87 7.86
CA LEU A 33 -5.75 -13.24 6.67
C LEU A 33 -6.57 -12.06 6.15
N TRP A 34 -7.17 -11.25 7.02
CA TRP A 34 -7.92 -10.06 6.61
C TRP A 34 -7.02 -8.98 6.04
N VAL A 35 -5.82 -8.82 6.62
CA VAL A 35 -4.80 -7.90 6.11
C VAL A 35 -4.35 -8.35 4.71
N TRP A 36 -4.00 -9.64 4.55
CA TRP A 36 -3.59 -10.19 3.27
C TRP A 36 -4.69 -10.03 2.20
N MET A 37 -5.94 -10.33 2.53
CA MET A 37 -7.06 -10.18 1.61
C MET A 37 -7.31 -8.72 1.24
N GLY A 38 -7.38 -7.81 2.23
CA GLY A 38 -7.67 -6.39 1.97
C GLY A 38 -6.56 -5.73 1.14
N ALA A 39 -5.31 -5.89 1.57
CA ALA A 39 -4.15 -5.34 0.86
C ALA A 39 -3.96 -6.01 -0.50
N GLY A 40 -4.10 -7.34 -0.57
CA GLY A 40 -3.97 -8.08 -1.82
C GLY A 40 -5.03 -7.70 -2.85
N LEU A 41 -6.29 -7.54 -2.43
CA LEU A 41 -7.35 -7.08 -3.32
C LEU A 41 -7.08 -5.66 -3.85
N ALA A 42 -6.52 -4.77 -3.02
CA ALA A 42 -6.14 -3.43 -3.43
C ALA A 42 -5.06 -3.47 -4.53
N LEU A 43 -3.98 -4.22 -4.29
CA LEU A 43 -2.88 -4.38 -5.24
C LEU A 43 -3.34 -4.99 -6.57
N VAL A 44 -4.23 -6.00 -6.51
CA VAL A 44 -4.82 -6.60 -7.72
C VAL A 44 -5.70 -5.60 -8.46
N ALA A 45 -6.58 -4.87 -7.75
CA ALA A 45 -7.45 -3.86 -8.37
C ALA A 45 -6.61 -2.77 -9.07
N GLN A 46 -5.56 -2.30 -8.42
CA GLN A 46 -4.62 -1.34 -8.99
C GLN A 46 -3.88 -1.90 -10.20
N THR A 47 -3.46 -3.16 -10.17
CA THR A 47 -2.82 -3.82 -11.31
C THR A 47 -3.78 -3.92 -12.50
N VAL A 48 -5.04 -4.26 -12.27
CA VAL A 48 -6.09 -4.27 -13.31
C VAL A 48 -6.28 -2.87 -13.89
N ILE A 49 -6.32 -1.85 -13.03
CA ILE A 49 -6.44 -0.45 -13.46
C ILE A 49 -5.18 -0.02 -14.25
N ALA A 50 -3.98 -0.36 -13.81
CA ALA A 50 -2.73 -0.04 -14.48
C ALA A 50 -2.67 -0.61 -15.90
N VAL A 51 -3.07 -1.87 -16.07
CA VAL A 51 -3.05 -2.56 -17.36
C VAL A 51 -4.23 -2.19 -18.26
N GLY A 52 -5.44 -2.12 -17.69
CA GLY A 52 -6.67 -1.89 -18.46
C GLY A 52 -6.98 -0.41 -18.72
N ALA A 53 -6.62 0.45 -17.77
CA ALA A 53 -6.97 1.88 -17.77
C ALA A 53 -5.74 2.80 -17.64
N GLY A 54 -4.49 2.31 -17.79
CA GLY A 54 -3.28 3.12 -17.66
C GLY A 54 -3.29 4.39 -18.54
N ARG A 55 -3.92 4.34 -19.72
CA ARG A 55 -4.16 5.53 -20.58
C ARG A 55 -5.23 6.49 -20.04
N LEU A 56 -6.24 6.00 -19.34
CA LEU A 56 -7.31 6.80 -18.72
C LEU A 56 -6.87 7.41 -17.38
N LEU A 57 -6.01 6.73 -16.62
CA LEU A 57 -5.40 7.26 -15.40
C LEU A 57 -4.57 8.52 -15.66
N ALA A 58 -3.94 8.60 -16.84
CA ALA A 58 -3.22 9.81 -17.27
C ALA A 58 -4.13 11.04 -17.41
N LEU A 59 -5.47 10.88 -17.41
CA LEU A 59 -6.44 11.97 -17.48
C LEU A 59 -6.84 12.49 -16.10
N VAL A 60 -6.51 11.78 -15.02
CA VAL A 60 -6.87 12.24 -13.67
C VAL A 60 -5.96 13.41 -13.27
N PRO A 61 -6.51 14.55 -12.82
CA PRO A 61 -5.69 15.69 -12.43
C PRO A 61 -4.72 15.32 -11.31
N ARG A 62 -3.42 15.36 -11.61
CA ARG A 62 -2.36 14.96 -10.67
C ARG A 62 -2.42 15.75 -9.37
N ASN A 63 -2.78 17.03 -9.45
CA ASN A 63 -2.93 17.90 -8.27
C ASN A 63 -4.01 17.39 -7.30
N LEU A 64 -5.14 16.91 -7.81
CA LEU A 64 -6.22 16.38 -6.97
C LEU A 64 -5.77 15.11 -6.25
N LEU A 65 -5.11 14.21 -6.98
CA LEU A 65 -4.59 12.97 -6.42
C LEU A 65 -3.55 13.22 -5.34
N ASN A 66 -2.61 14.14 -5.59
CA ASN A 66 -1.57 14.50 -4.61
C ASN A 66 -2.18 15.06 -3.31
N TRP A 67 -3.25 15.86 -3.38
CA TRP A 67 -3.94 16.37 -2.20
C TRP A 67 -4.68 15.27 -1.43
N ILE A 68 -5.33 14.35 -2.14
CA ILE A 68 -5.98 13.17 -1.52
C ILE A 68 -4.94 12.31 -0.82
N GLU A 69 -3.82 12.00 -1.50
CA GLU A 69 -2.71 11.21 -0.95
C GLU A 69 -2.10 11.89 0.29
N THR A 70 -1.86 13.20 0.22
CA THR A 70 -1.37 14.01 1.35
C THR A 70 -2.29 13.87 2.57
N LEU A 71 -3.60 14.06 2.39
CA LEU A 71 -4.58 13.96 3.48
C LEU A 71 -4.63 12.56 4.07
N LEU A 72 -4.59 11.53 3.25
CA LEU A 72 -4.63 10.13 3.69
C LEU A 72 -3.39 9.75 4.50
N PHE A 73 -2.20 10.10 4.01
CA PHE A 73 -0.96 9.80 4.73
C PHE A 73 -0.85 10.57 6.04
N LEU A 74 -1.24 11.85 6.08
CA LEU A 74 -1.26 12.62 7.33
C LEU A 74 -2.30 12.07 8.31
N ALA A 75 -3.51 11.74 7.84
CA ALA A 75 -4.54 11.13 8.69
C ALA A 75 -4.06 9.80 9.28
N PHE A 76 -3.40 8.96 8.47
CA PHE A 76 -2.86 7.68 8.92
C PHE A 76 -1.69 7.85 9.88
N ALA A 77 -0.78 8.79 9.61
CA ALA A 77 0.31 9.12 10.51
C ALA A 77 -0.21 9.53 11.90
N VAL A 78 -1.22 10.41 11.95
CA VAL A 78 -1.86 10.82 13.19
C VAL A 78 -2.57 9.65 13.88
N TRP A 79 -3.33 8.85 13.12
CA TRP A 79 -4.01 7.68 13.67
C TRP A 79 -3.02 6.70 14.29
N LEU A 80 -1.93 6.41 13.59
CA LEU A 80 -0.91 5.46 13.99
C LEU A 80 -0.05 5.98 15.16
N TRP A 81 0.23 7.28 15.19
CA TRP A 81 0.91 7.93 16.31
C TRP A 81 0.08 7.89 17.60
N ARG A 82 -1.22 8.21 17.52
CA ARG A 82 -2.15 8.13 18.69
C ARG A 82 -2.38 6.71 19.18
N SER A 83 -2.18 5.77 18.27
CA SER A 83 -2.31 4.33 18.44
C SER A 83 -1.07 3.71 19.08
N ALA A 84 0.10 4.35 18.92
CA ALA A 84 1.38 3.84 19.38
C ALA A 84 1.47 3.73 20.90
N GLY A 85 1.65 2.50 21.38
CA GLY A 85 1.92 2.22 22.79
C GLY A 85 0.68 2.10 23.68
N LYS A 86 -0.53 2.19 23.10
CA LYS A 86 -1.70 1.61 23.75
C LYS A 86 -1.53 0.08 23.79
N PRO A 87 -1.99 -0.61 24.84
CA PRO A 87 -2.16 -2.06 24.81
C PRO A 87 -2.92 -2.42 23.53
N ASP A 88 -2.77 -3.65 23.02
CA ASP A 88 -3.59 -4.13 21.90
C ASP A 88 -5.06 -4.21 22.36
N GLU A 89 -5.69 -3.05 22.54
CA GLU A 89 -7.12 -2.88 22.67
C GLU A 89 -7.66 -3.34 21.33
N ALA A 90 -8.34 -4.49 21.36
CA ALA A 90 -9.23 -4.87 20.28
C ALA A 90 -9.98 -3.60 19.88
N PRO A 91 -9.92 -3.21 18.60
CA PRO A 91 -10.21 -1.84 18.17
C PRO A 91 -11.52 -1.36 18.79
N GLU A 92 -11.41 -0.28 19.55
CA GLU A 92 -12.54 0.45 20.15
C GLU A 92 -13.64 0.61 19.09
N ASP A 93 -14.85 0.20 19.46
CA ASP A 93 -15.99 -0.07 18.61
C ASP A 93 -16.34 1.13 17.71
N GLN A 94 -15.83 1.14 16.47
CA GLN A 94 -16.43 1.91 15.37
C GLN A 94 -17.39 0.99 14.62
N THR A 95 -18.55 0.89 15.23
CA THR A 95 -19.81 0.23 14.85
C THR A 95 -20.09 0.21 13.35
N VAL A 96 -19.62 -0.82 12.63
CA VAL A 96 -20.39 -1.50 11.57
C VAL A 96 -19.95 -2.96 11.55
N LYS A 97 -20.80 -3.84 12.07
CA LYS A 97 -20.57 -5.30 12.16
C LYS A 97 -20.37 -5.92 10.78
N GLY A 98 -19.30 -6.71 10.61
CA GLY A 98 -19.15 -7.72 9.54
C GLY A 98 -17.72 -7.90 9.06
N ARG A 99 -17.29 -9.14 8.77
CA ARG A 99 -15.99 -9.49 8.15
C ARG A 99 -15.64 -8.63 6.92
N GLY A 100 -16.65 -8.25 6.12
CA GLY A 100 -16.48 -7.37 4.97
C GLY A 100 -16.08 -5.93 5.32
N SER A 101 -16.45 -5.44 6.51
CA SER A 101 -16.12 -4.07 6.95
C SER A 101 -14.62 -3.89 7.21
N THR A 102 -13.93 -4.90 7.75
CA THR A 102 -12.48 -4.83 8.01
C THR A 102 -11.67 -4.95 6.73
N VAL A 103 -11.96 -5.96 5.90
CA VAL A 103 -11.28 -6.14 4.61
C VAL A 103 -11.49 -4.92 3.72
N GLY A 104 -12.70 -4.37 3.67
CA GLY A 104 -13.02 -3.16 2.91
C GLY A 104 -12.27 -1.91 3.37
N ARG A 105 -12.10 -1.72 4.69
CA ARG A 105 -11.32 -0.60 5.25
C ARG A 105 -9.83 -0.74 4.88
N ILE A 106 -9.25 -1.93 5.04
CA ILE A 106 -7.86 -2.20 4.66
C ILE A 106 -7.67 -2.02 3.15
N PHE A 107 -8.60 -2.54 2.34
CA PHE A 107 -8.62 -2.37 0.89
C PHE A 107 -8.60 -0.88 0.53
N LEU A 108 -9.55 -0.10 1.02
CA LEU A 108 -9.67 1.32 0.68
C LEU A 108 -8.40 2.08 1.07
N PHE A 109 -7.84 1.75 2.22
CA PHE A 109 -6.61 2.34 2.70
C PHE A 109 -5.41 2.01 1.79
N VAL A 110 -5.12 0.72 1.56
CA VAL A 110 -3.98 0.31 0.72
C VAL A 110 -4.17 0.80 -0.71
N PHE A 111 -5.38 0.71 -1.24
CA PHE A 111 -5.70 1.16 -2.58
C PHE A 111 -5.41 2.65 -2.78
N ALA A 112 -5.69 3.47 -1.77
CA ALA A 112 -5.46 4.90 -1.85
C ALA A 112 -4.00 5.27 -1.54
N ALA A 113 -3.35 4.56 -0.61
CA ALA A 113 -1.93 4.74 -0.26
C ALA A 113 -0.97 4.31 -1.37
N GLU A 114 -1.34 3.29 -2.14
CA GLU A 114 -0.56 2.76 -3.26
C GLU A 114 -0.98 3.33 -4.62
N PHE A 115 -1.91 4.30 -4.63
CA PHE A 115 -2.41 4.85 -5.87
C PHE A 115 -1.30 5.63 -6.59
N LEU A 116 -0.98 5.26 -7.84
CA LEU A 116 0.13 5.82 -8.62
C LEU A 116 1.53 5.60 -8.03
N ASP A 117 1.72 4.55 -7.23
CA ASP A 117 3.04 4.19 -6.74
C ASP A 117 4.01 3.77 -7.89
N LEU A 118 5.31 3.73 -7.59
CA LEU A 118 6.36 3.24 -8.46
C LEU A 118 6.00 1.89 -9.09
N THR A 119 5.41 0.97 -8.33
CA THR A 119 5.02 -0.36 -8.83
C THR A 119 3.89 -0.29 -9.86
N GLN A 120 2.91 0.61 -9.69
CA GLN A 120 1.88 0.89 -10.69
C GLN A 120 2.48 1.52 -11.96
N MET A 121 3.32 2.54 -11.80
CA MET A 121 3.96 3.22 -12.94
C MET A 121 4.86 2.26 -13.73
N ALA A 122 5.58 1.37 -13.04
CA ALA A 122 6.34 0.30 -13.67
C ALA A 122 5.43 -0.65 -14.47
N THR A 123 4.29 -1.06 -13.89
CA THR A 123 3.32 -1.94 -14.54
C THR A 123 2.71 -1.30 -15.79
N ILE A 124 2.34 -0.02 -15.73
CA ILE A 124 1.87 0.76 -16.88
C ILE A 124 2.96 0.81 -17.95
N ALA A 125 4.20 1.12 -17.57
CA ALA A 125 5.32 1.20 -18.51
C ALA A 125 5.57 -0.14 -19.21
N PHE A 126 5.57 -1.25 -18.48
CA PHE A 126 5.73 -2.59 -19.06
C PHE A 126 4.60 -2.94 -20.04
N SER A 127 3.35 -2.68 -19.64
CA SER A 127 2.18 -2.91 -20.50
C SER A 127 2.21 -2.07 -21.78
N ALA A 128 2.64 -0.80 -21.68
CA ALA A 128 2.71 0.11 -22.82
C ALA A 128 3.73 -0.32 -23.88
N HIS A 129 4.87 -0.89 -23.47
CA HIS A 129 5.91 -1.38 -24.39
C HIS A 129 5.53 -2.73 -25.05
N HIS A 130 4.61 -3.49 -24.45
CA HIS A 130 4.21 -4.82 -24.91
C HIS A 130 2.68 -5.00 -24.93
N PRO A 131 1.96 -4.24 -25.78
CA PRO A 131 0.50 -4.16 -25.72
C PRO A 131 -0.20 -5.52 -25.90
N GLN A 132 0.34 -6.41 -26.73
CA GLN A 132 -0.21 -7.76 -26.96
C GLN A 132 -0.09 -8.69 -25.73
N GLN A 133 0.78 -8.34 -24.77
CA GLN A 133 1.04 -9.14 -23.57
C GLN A 133 0.53 -8.48 -22.29
N SER A 134 -0.24 -7.40 -22.42
CA SER A 134 -0.76 -6.60 -21.29
C SER A 134 -1.43 -7.46 -20.20
N LEU A 135 -2.24 -8.45 -20.59
CA LEU A 135 -2.87 -9.37 -19.63
C LEU A 135 -1.83 -10.21 -18.87
N ALA A 136 -0.85 -10.79 -19.56
CA ALA A 136 0.19 -11.59 -18.93
C ALA A 136 1.09 -10.74 -18.00
N ILE A 137 1.36 -9.49 -18.38
CA ILE A 137 2.05 -8.49 -17.55
C ILE A 137 1.23 -8.19 -16.29
N GLY A 138 -0.08 -7.96 -16.42
CA GLY A 138 -0.97 -7.75 -15.28
C GLY A 138 -1.01 -8.95 -14.33
N VAL A 139 -1.14 -10.16 -14.86
CA VAL A 139 -1.11 -11.38 -14.05
C VAL A 139 0.25 -11.51 -13.33
N MET A 140 1.35 -11.24 -14.03
CA MET A 140 2.68 -11.32 -13.42
C MET A 140 2.88 -10.28 -12.31
N ALA A 141 2.46 -9.03 -12.55
CA ALA A 141 2.52 -7.98 -11.55
C ALA A 141 1.66 -8.33 -10.32
N ALA A 142 0.42 -8.79 -10.53
CA ALA A 142 -0.44 -9.24 -9.43
C ALA A 142 0.19 -10.39 -8.64
N VAL A 143 0.78 -11.38 -9.31
CA VAL A 143 1.46 -12.50 -8.64
C VAL A 143 2.68 -12.02 -7.86
N ALA A 144 3.49 -11.11 -8.41
CA ALA A 144 4.63 -10.53 -7.71
C ALA A 144 4.22 -9.77 -6.46
N LEU A 145 3.24 -8.87 -6.57
CA LEU A 145 2.75 -8.02 -5.48
C LEU A 145 2.04 -8.83 -4.39
N LEU A 146 1.20 -9.80 -4.76
CA LEU A 146 0.55 -10.71 -3.80
C LEU A 146 1.57 -11.58 -3.07
N SER A 147 2.63 -12.00 -3.75
CA SER A 147 3.72 -12.77 -3.15
C SER A 147 4.52 -11.91 -2.18
N ALA A 148 4.84 -10.67 -2.55
CA ALA A 148 5.54 -9.73 -1.67
C ALA A 148 4.72 -9.43 -0.41
N ASN A 149 3.42 -9.14 -0.57
CA ASN A 149 2.51 -8.92 0.56
C ASN A 149 2.41 -10.16 1.47
N ALA A 150 2.35 -11.37 0.89
CA ALA A 150 2.38 -12.62 1.68
C ALA A 150 3.69 -12.77 2.46
N THR A 151 4.83 -12.45 1.84
CA THR A 151 6.15 -12.45 2.48
C THR A 151 6.17 -11.49 3.67
N VAL A 152 5.75 -10.24 3.47
CA VAL A 152 5.71 -9.22 4.54
C VAL A 152 4.86 -9.68 5.71
N ILE A 153 3.69 -10.28 5.45
CA ILE A 153 2.80 -10.78 6.51
C ILE A 153 3.42 -11.99 7.22
N GLY A 154 4.04 -12.90 6.47
CA GLY A 154 4.70 -14.09 6.99
C GLY A 154 5.87 -13.74 7.91
N PHE A 155 6.80 -12.92 7.41
CA PHE A 155 7.93 -12.40 8.20
C PHE A 155 7.46 -11.44 9.29
N GLY A 156 6.42 -10.67 9.05
CA GLY A 156 5.85 -9.72 9.99
C GLY A 156 5.42 -10.37 11.29
N ARG A 157 4.81 -11.57 11.24
CA ARG A 157 4.51 -12.35 12.45
C ARG A 157 5.74 -12.70 13.29
N VAL A 158 6.89 -12.86 12.64
CA VAL A 158 8.17 -13.13 13.31
C VAL A 158 8.77 -11.84 13.83
N ILE A 159 8.84 -10.79 13.00
CA ILE A 159 9.36 -9.47 13.34
C ILE A 159 8.64 -8.88 14.55
N LEU A 160 7.31 -9.02 14.61
CA LEU A 160 6.48 -8.54 15.71
C LEU A 160 6.76 -9.23 17.06
N ARG A 161 7.49 -10.36 17.07
CA ARG A 161 7.97 -11.00 18.32
C ARG A 161 9.23 -10.33 18.88
N TYR A 162 10.03 -9.71 18.02
CA TYR A 162 11.32 -9.12 18.39
C TYR A 162 11.27 -7.60 18.53
N ILE A 163 10.42 -6.95 17.73
CA ILE A 163 10.29 -5.50 17.73
C ILE A 163 8.99 -5.14 18.46
N PRO A 164 9.06 -4.37 19.58
CA PRO A 164 7.86 -3.94 20.27
C PRO A 164 7.03 -3.11 19.31
N GLY A 165 5.76 -3.46 19.12
CA GLY A 165 5.02 -2.89 18.01
C GLY A 165 4.75 -1.38 18.15
N SER A 166 4.92 -0.78 19.33
CA SER A 166 4.94 0.69 19.48
C SER A 166 6.04 1.36 18.65
N TRP A 167 7.18 0.69 18.43
CA TRP A 167 8.24 1.17 17.55
C TRP A 167 7.86 1.07 16.08
N ILE A 168 7.19 0.00 15.67
CA ILE A 168 6.71 -0.17 14.30
C ILE A 168 5.65 0.88 13.98
N GLU A 169 4.69 1.09 14.88
CA GLU A 169 3.65 2.11 14.69
C GLU A 169 4.25 3.52 14.67
N ARG A 170 5.19 3.85 15.55
CA ARG A 170 5.90 5.15 15.51
C ARG A 170 6.70 5.33 14.24
N GLY A 171 7.45 4.30 13.82
CA GLY A 171 8.25 4.34 12.61
C GLY A 171 7.39 4.54 11.35
N ALA A 172 6.32 3.77 11.22
CA ALA A 172 5.36 3.92 10.14
C ALA A 172 4.66 5.29 10.22
N ALA A 173 4.29 5.78 11.41
CA ALA A 173 3.65 7.08 11.55
C ALA A 173 4.57 8.22 11.09
N LEU A 174 5.85 8.16 11.46
CA LEU A 174 6.86 9.11 11.00
C LEU A 174 7.05 9.04 9.49
N LEU A 175 7.13 7.83 8.91
CA LEU A 175 7.26 7.64 7.48
C LEU A 175 6.07 8.25 6.72
N PHE A 176 4.84 7.88 7.09
CA PHE A 176 3.64 8.41 6.45
C PHE A 176 3.49 9.92 6.66
N GLY A 177 3.84 10.42 7.84
CA GLY A 177 3.87 11.86 8.12
C GLY A 177 4.86 12.59 7.21
N ALA A 178 6.07 12.06 7.06
CA ALA A 178 7.10 12.64 6.20
C ALA A 178 6.70 12.60 4.72
N ILE A 179 6.17 11.48 4.22
CA ILE A 179 5.69 11.35 2.84
C ILE A 179 4.54 12.34 2.59
N GLY A 180 3.54 12.39 3.48
CA GLY A 180 2.41 13.31 3.36
C GLY A 180 2.84 14.78 3.34
N VAL A 181 3.73 15.19 4.26
CA VAL A 181 4.27 16.56 4.28
C VAL A 181 5.05 16.85 3.00
N ALA A 182 5.90 15.93 2.54
CA ALA A 182 6.71 16.13 1.34
C ALA A 182 5.85 16.33 0.08
N ILE A 183 4.81 15.50 -0.11
CA ILE A 183 3.88 15.63 -1.24
C ILE A 183 3.12 16.96 -1.16
N GLY A 184 2.65 17.34 0.04
CA GLY A 184 1.90 18.58 0.27
C GLY A 184 2.74 19.84 0.01
N LEU A 185 3.98 19.89 0.51
CA LEU A 185 4.90 20.99 0.24
C LEU A 185 5.24 21.10 -1.26
N GLY A 186 5.42 19.96 -1.93
CA GLY A 186 5.61 19.91 -3.38
C GLY A 186 4.46 20.53 -4.17
N GLN A 187 3.21 20.48 -3.66
CA GLN A 187 2.07 21.16 -4.30
C GLN A 187 2.11 22.68 -4.13
N LEU A 188 2.72 23.18 -3.05
CA LEU A 188 2.79 24.60 -2.73
C LEU A 188 3.93 25.32 -3.45
N GLY A 189 4.69 24.62 -4.31
CA GLY A 189 5.88 25.15 -4.97
C GLY A 189 7.07 25.33 -4.03
N VAL A 190 6.97 24.85 -2.80
CA VAL A 190 8.06 24.82 -1.82
C VAL A 190 8.82 23.51 -2.06
N GLY A 191 9.72 23.52 -3.05
CA GLY A 191 10.64 22.41 -3.27
C GLY A 191 11.61 22.31 -2.09
N LEU A 192 11.72 21.10 -1.50
CA LEU A 192 12.83 20.71 -0.62
C LEU A 192 14.02 20.24 -1.45
#